data_AF-A0A4D9DI40-F1
#
_entry.id   AF-A0A4D9DI40-F1
#
_cell.length_a   1.000
_cell.length_b   1.000
_cell.length_c   1.000
_cell.angle_alpha   90.00
_cell.angle_beta   90.00
_cell.angle_gamma   90.00
#
_symmetry.space_group_name_H-M   'P 1'
#
loop_
_entity.id
_entity.type
_entity.pdbx_description
1 polymer ?
#
loop_
_entity_poly.entity_id
_entity_poly.type
_entity_poly.pdbx_seq_one_letter_code
_entity_poly.pdbx_strand_id
1 'polypeptide(L)'
;MAVFNLTSYEYDSKLSAEASLVEDGTGVQINASSQFLISRTAVTATFEKLDDYYIPGVPYRGKIKLQDHRGDIMKSTKVYLMISYMGRRFNKTYITDGTGRASFNMDTTAWNSSSVSLEGRFKLEDLVQEPGKINVDYVNTYQYLQPFHVTTKSFLKIHPLPGTLPCGLQQNVQVTFALRRKDLGEGASRMDFAYYVSHSGGIIMYGEGESSPHWGGLPS
;
A
#
# COMPACT_ATOMS: atom_id res chain seq x y z
N MET A 1 23.89 -7.87 43.01
CA MET A 1 22.54 -7.53 42.51
C MET A 1 22.65 -7.42 41.00
N ALA A 2 21.95 -8.27 40.24
CA ALA A 2 21.90 -8.11 38.79
C ALA A 2 21.00 -6.91 38.48
N VAL A 3 21.56 -5.87 37.87
CA VAL A 3 20.79 -4.71 37.42
C VAL A 3 20.05 -5.15 36.16
N PHE A 4 18.72 -5.06 36.19
CA PHE A 4 17.89 -5.35 35.02
C PHE A 4 18.27 -4.39 33.88
N ASN A 5 18.72 -4.95 32.76
CA ASN A 5 19.12 -4.16 31.60
C ASN A 5 18.13 -4.36 30.44
N LEU A 6 17.14 -3.48 30.36
CA LEU A 6 16.12 -3.45 29.30
C LEU A 6 16.68 -3.38 27.87
N THR A 7 17.98 -3.13 27.69
CA THR A 7 18.66 -3.03 26.39
C THR A 7 19.50 -4.25 26.02
N SER A 8 19.55 -5.29 26.87
CA SER A 8 20.26 -6.54 26.58
C SER A 8 19.44 -7.45 25.66
N TYR A 9 20.08 -8.01 24.64
CA TYR A 9 19.48 -8.97 23.71
C TYR A 9 19.07 -10.30 24.38
N GLU A 10 19.55 -10.58 25.59
CA GLU A 10 19.28 -11.80 26.34
C GLU A 10 17.87 -11.84 26.96
N TYR A 11 17.17 -10.70 26.97
CA TYR A 11 15.80 -10.62 27.48
C TYR A 11 14.76 -10.84 26.37
N ASP A 12 13.73 -11.62 26.71
CA ASP A 12 12.54 -11.77 25.87
C ASP A 12 11.79 -10.42 25.77
N SER A 13 11.19 -10.14 24.61
CA SER A 13 10.40 -8.93 24.35
C SER A 13 8.98 -9.05 24.92
N LYS A 14 8.90 -9.53 26.16
CA LYS A 14 7.67 -9.87 26.87
C LYS A 14 7.81 -9.51 28.33
N LEU A 15 6.85 -8.77 28.87
CA LEU A 15 6.66 -8.57 30.29
C LEU A 15 5.52 -9.46 30.78
N SER A 16 5.81 -10.33 31.74
CA SER A 16 4.79 -11.12 32.44
C SER A 16 4.49 -10.47 33.79
N ALA A 17 3.21 -10.31 34.10
CA ALA A 17 2.74 -9.85 35.40
C ALA A 17 1.88 -10.94 36.02
N GLU A 18 2.17 -11.30 37.27
CA GLU A 18 1.39 -12.25 38.06
C GLU A 18 0.98 -11.58 39.36
N ALA A 19 -0.29 -11.74 39.74
CA ALA A 19 -0.85 -11.20 40.97
C ALA A 19 -1.64 -12.29 41.69
N SER A 20 -1.45 -12.38 42.99
CA SER A 20 -2.24 -13.23 43.88
C SER A 20 -2.95 -12.37 44.93
N LEU A 21 -4.23 -12.64 45.15
CA LEU A 21 -5.04 -12.03 46.19
C LEU A 21 -5.50 -13.12 47.15
N VAL A 22 -5.29 -12.92 48.44
CA VAL A 22 -5.79 -13.81 49.49
C VAL A 22 -6.81 -13.04 50.31
N GLU A 23 -8.01 -13.58 50.43
CA GLU A 23 -9.08 -13.01 51.24
C GLU A 23 -8.80 -13.25 52.74
N ASP A 24 -8.79 -12.16 53.51
CA ASP A 24 -8.63 -12.21 54.95
C ASP A 24 -9.89 -12.79 55.61
N GLY A 25 -9.71 -13.77 56.50
CA GLY A 25 -10.80 -14.48 57.19
C GLY A 25 -11.29 -15.78 56.54
N THR A 26 -11.23 -15.92 55.20
CA THR A 26 -11.62 -17.17 54.51
C THR A 26 -10.41 -17.98 54.01
N GLY A 27 -9.29 -17.31 53.75
CA GLY A 27 -8.10 -17.93 53.15
C GLY A 27 -8.25 -18.28 51.67
N VAL A 28 -9.32 -17.84 51.00
CA VAL A 28 -9.52 -18.06 49.56
C VAL A 28 -8.46 -17.28 48.78
N GLN A 29 -7.78 -17.94 47.84
CA GLN A 29 -6.76 -17.34 46.98
C GLN A 29 -7.23 -17.27 45.53
N ILE A 30 -7.06 -16.12 44.90
CA ILE A 30 -7.28 -15.90 43.46
C ILE A 30 -5.97 -15.45 42.83
N ASN A 31 -5.60 -16.07 41.71
CA ASN A 31 -4.42 -15.72 40.94
C ASN A 31 -4.83 -15.19 39.58
N ALA A 32 -4.17 -14.13 39.13
CA ALA A 32 -4.32 -13.58 37.79
C ALA A 32 -2.94 -13.40 37.16
N SER A 33 -2.83 -13.68 35.87
CA SER A 33 -1.62 -13.40 35.09
C SER A 33 -1.96 -12.63 33.83
N SER A 34 -1.04 -11.78 33.40
CA SER A 34 -1.15 -11.00 32.18
C SER A 34 0.21 -10.90 31.50
N GLN A 35 0.16 -10.69 30.18
CA GLN A 35 1.33 -10.59 29.33
C GLN A 35 1.26 -9.32 28.50
N PHE A 36 2.37 -8.58 28.45
CA PHE A 36 2.56 -7.40 27.61
C PHE A 36 3.72 -7.64 26.64
N LEU A 37 3.49 -7.45 25.36
CA LEU A 37 4.54 -7.54 24.34
C LEU A 37 5.26 -6.20 24.21
N ILE A 38 6.58 -6.24 24.14
CA ILE A 38 7.42 -5.07 23.94
C ILE A 38 7.71 -4.95 22.44
N SER A 39 7.09 -3.97 21.77
CA SER A 39 7.42 -3.67 20.37
C SER A 39 8.69 -2.82 20.29
N ARG A 40 9.59 -3.20 19.37
CA ARG A 40 10.82 -2.45 19.05
C ARG A 40 10.66 -1.56 17.82
N THR A 41 9.50 -1.58 17.17
CA THR A 41 9.20 -0.80 15.98
C THR A 41 9.00 0.67 16.35
N ALA A 42 9.88 1.55 15.89
CA ALA A 42 9.73 3.00 16.08
C ALA A 42 8.86 3.66 15.02
N VAL A 43 8.97 3.21 13.76
CA VAL A 43 8.19 3.77 12.65
C VAL A 43 7.76 2.65 11.71
N THR A 44 6.52 2.75 11.23
CA THR A 44 5.95 1.89 10.21
C THR A 44 5.63 2.70 8.97
N ALA A 45 6.16 2.28 7.83
CA ALA A 45 5.72 2.72 6.52
C ALA A 45 4.68 1.75 5.95
N THR A 46 3.67 2.27 5.27
CA THR A 46 2.62 1.45 4.64
C THR A 46 2.16 2.05 3.32
N PHE A 47 2.07 1.25 2.28
CA PHE A 47 1.42 1.64 1.04
C PHE A 47 -0.10 1.62 1.19
N GLU A 48 -0.78 2.71 0.84
CA GLU A 48 -2.24 2.76 0.87
C GLU A 48 -2.82 2.34 -0.47
N LYS A 49 -3.49 1.18 -0.50
CA LYS A 49 -4.32 0.68 -1.61
C LYS A 49 -3.65 0.85 -2.97
N LEU A 50 -2.58 0.08 -3.17
CA LEU A 50 -1.89 -0.05 -4.45
C LEU A 50 -2.47 -1.21 -5.25
N ASP A 51 -2.44 -1.06 -6.57
CA ASP A 51 -2.70 -2.18 -7.47
C ASP A 51 -1.44 -3.04 -7.56
N ASP A 52 -1.59 -4.36 -7.73
CA ASP A 52 -0.45 -5.27 -7.93
C ASP A 52 0.07 -5.25 -9.38
N TYR A 53 -0.43 -4.32 -10.19
CA TYR A 53 -0.10 -4.18 -11.61
C TYR A 53 -0.02 -2.70 -12.02
N TYR A 54 0.63 -2.46 -13.16
CA TYR A 54 0.63 -1.16 -13.82
C TYR A 54 0.33 -1.30 -15.30
N ILE A 55 -0.21 -0.26 -15.91
CA ILE A 55 -0.42 -0.21 -17.36
C ILE A 55 0.76 0.55 -17.97
N PRO A 56 1.56 -0.05 -18.87
CA PRO A 56 2.70 0.62 -19.48
C PRO A 56 2.31 1.94 -20.16
N GLY A 57 3.05 3.01 -19.84
CA GLY A 57 2.79 4.37 -20.35
C GLY A 57 1.68 5.13 -19.61
N VAL A 58 1.02 4.53 -18.61
CA VAL A 58 0.08 5.21 -17.72
C VAL A 58 0.79 5.53 -16.41
N PRO A 59 0.71 6.77 -15.88
CA PRO A 59 1.36 7.11 -14.63
C PRO A 59 0.86 6.27 -13.44
N TYR A 60 1.78 5.64 -12.72
CA TYR A 60 1.48 4.86 -11.53
C TYR A 60 1.50 5.76 -10.29
N ARG A 61 0.40 5.76 -9.54
CA ARG A 61 0.18 6.68 -8.42
C ARG A 61 -0.12 5.90 -7.15
N GLY A 62 0.27 6.49 -6.03
CA GLY A 62 0.04 5.87 -4.74
C GLY A 62 0.41 6.78 -3.59
N LYS A 63 0.21 6.29 -2.37
CA LYS A 63 0.54 7.00 -1.15
C LYS A 63 1.30 6.11 -0.19
N ILE A 64 2.29 6.69 0.48
CA ILE A 64 2.98 6.07 1.62
C ILE A 64 2.48 6.77 2.87
N LYS A 65 1.95 6.01 3.82
CA LYS A 65 1.60 6.49 5.16
C LYS A 65 2.75 6.18 6.11
N LEU A 66 3.10 7.14 6.98
CA LEU A 66 4.03 6.93 8.08
C LEU A 66 3.30 7.03 9.43
N GLN A 67 3.57 6.06 10.29
CA GLN A 67 3.08 6.04 11.67
C GLN A 67 4.23 5.74 12.64
N ASP A 68 4.19 6.36 13.82
CA ASP A 68 5.14 6.06 14.88
C ASP A 68 4.78 4.77 15.66
N HIS A 69 5.55 4.46 16.69
CA HIS A 69 5.34 3.30 17.59
C HIS A 69 3.97 3.25 18.28
N ARG A 70 3.25 4.38 18.38
CA ARG A 70 1.90 4.47 18.97
C ARG A 70 0.80 4.34 17.92
N GLY A 71 1.18 4.34 16.65
CA GLY A 71 0.24 4.43 15.53
C GLY A 71 -0.14 5.87 15.19
N ASP A 72 0.51 6.88 15.78
CA ASP A 72 0.21 8.28 15.48
C ASP A 72 0.81 8.68 14.12
N ILE A 73 0.11 9.57 13.41
CA ILE A 73 0.53 10.01 12.07
C ILE A 73 1.77 10.91 12.13
N MET A 74 2.74 10.67 11.24
CA MET A 74 3.97 11.47 11.17
C MET A 74 3.90 12.48 10.03
N LYS A 75 3.75 13.77 10.37
CA LYS A 75 3.62 14.89 9.39
C LYS A 75 4.98 15.52 9.08
N SER A 76 5.10 16.20 7.93
CA SER A 76 6.32 16.92 7.52
C SER A 76 7.60 16.10 7.63
N THR A 77 7.47 14.79 7.41
CA THR A 77 8.51 13.80 7.66
C THR A 77 9.00 13.23 6.32
N LYS A 78 10.32 13.07 6.17
CA LYS A 78 10.89 12.47 4.96
C LYS A 78 10.53 10.99 4.87
N VAL A 79 10.20 10.55 3.66
CA VAL A 79 10.01 9.15 3.31
C VAL A 79 10.68 8.87 1.99
N TYR A 80 11.24 7.67 1.85
CA TYR A 80 12.02 7.26 0.70
C TYR A 80 11.27 6.15 -0.04
N LEU A 81 11.12 6.34 -1.34
CA LEU A 81 10.59 5.33 -2.24
C LEU A 81 11.73 4.76 -3.08
N MET A 82 12.09 3.52 -2.81
CA MET A 82 13.04 2.74 -3.60
C MET A 82 12.27 2.07 -4.74
N ILE A 83 12.79 2.17 -5.96
CA ILE A 83 12.15 1.67 -7.18
C ILE A 83 13.18 0.81 -7.91
N SER A 84 12.86 -0.46 -8.13
CA SER A 84 13.73 -1.41 -8.80
C SER A 84 13.06 -2.01 -10.02
N TYR A 85 13.67 -1.87 -11.20
CA TYR A 85 13.20 -2.44 -12.46
C TYR A 85 14.38 -2.72 -13.38
N MET A 86 14.31 -3.78 -14.19
CA MET A 86 15.37 -4.16 -15.15
C MET A 86 16.79 -4.19 -14.55
N GLY A 87 16.93 -4.65 -13.29
CA GLY A 87 18.22 -4.70 -12.59
C GLY A 87 18.77 -3.33 -12.13
N ARG A 88 18.04 -2.24 -12.35
CA ARG A 88 18.40 -0.88 -11.91
C ARG A 88 17.61 -0.53 -10.65
N ARG A 89 18.25 0.22 -9.74
CA ARG A 89 17.62 0.73 -8.51
C ARG A 89 17.71 2.25 -8.47
N PHE A 90 16.60 2.89 -8.14
CA PHE A 90 16.46 4.33 -8.00
C PHE A 90 15.81 4.66 -6.65
N ASN A 91 16.07 5.85 -6.13
CA ASN A 91 15.36 6.37 -4.97
C ASN A 91 14.68 7.70 -5.30
N LYS A 92 13.57 7.97 -4.62
CA LYS A 92 12.92 9.28 -4.59
C LYS A 92 12.59 9.62 -3.16
N THR A 93 12.80 10.88 -2.81
CA THR A 93 12.48 11.42 -1.49
C THR A 93 11.18 12.20 -1.57
N TYR A 94 10.26 11.93 -0.65
CA TYR A 94 9.02 12.66 -0.47
C TYR A 94 8.90 13.15 0.98
N ILE A 95 7.94 14.03 1.22
CA ILE A 95 7.61 14.56 2.55
C ILE A 95 6.14 14.29 2.82
N THR A 96 5.82 13.79 4.01
CA THR A 96 4.44 13.55 4.43
C THR A 96 3.67 14.85 4.65
N ASP A 97 2.40 14.85 4.25
CA ASP A 97 1.47 15.96 4.40
C ASP A 97 0.85 16.04 5.81
N GLY A 98 -0.11 16.94 5.99
CA GLY A 98 -0.84 17.13 7.25
C GLY A 98 -1.64 15.91 7.73
N THR A 99 -1.80 14.89 6.89
CA THR A 99 -2.47 13.62 7.21
C THR A 99 -1.47 12.48 7.44
N GLY A 100 -0.17 12.76 7.39
CA GLY A 100 0.90 11.77 7.54
C GLY A 100 1.16 10.92 6.29
N ARG A 101 0.76 11.42 5.10
CA ARG A 101 0.88 10.70 3.82
C ARG A 101 1.78 11.43 2.85
N ALA A 102 2.60 10.68 2.13
CA ALA A 102 3.34 11.17 0.99
C ALA A 102 2.75 10.59 -0.29
N SER A 103 2.22 11.45 -1.16
CA SER A 103 1.70 11.02 -2.47
C SER A 103 2.82 10.98 -3.50
N PHE A 104 2.89 9.91 -4.28
CA PHE A 104 3.84 9.78 -5.39
C PHE A 104 3.12 9.59 -6.73
N ASN A 105 3.79 10.03 -7.79
CA ASN A 105 3.36 9.87 -9.18
C ASN A 105 4.59 9.49 -10.02
N MET A 106 4.51 8.36 -10.72
CA MET A 106 5.65 7.78 -11.45
C MET A 106 5.28 7.56 -12.91
N ASP A 107 6.14 8.05 -13.81
CA ASP A 107 6.08 7.70 -15.21
C ASP A 107 6.57 6.24 -15.38
N THR A 108 5.73 5.42 -16.00
CA THR A 108 5.98 3.98 -16.21
C THR A 108 6.62 3.70 -17.56
N THR A 109 6.79 4.71 -18.42
CA THR A 109 7.36 4.55 -19.77
C THR A 109 8.78 3.97 -19.71
N ALA A 110 9.57 4.37 -18.73
CA ALA A 110 10.95 3.89 -18.55
C ALA A 110 11.04 2.42 -18.09
N TRP A 111 9.94 1.83 -17.62
CA TRP A 111 9.92 0.45 -17.11
C TRP A 111 9.86 -0.59 -18.22
N ASN A 112 9.59 -0.17 -19.47
CA ASN A 112 9.61 -1.02 -20.67
C ASN A 112 8.87 -2.36 -20.52
N SER A 113 7.67 -2.32 -19.91
CA SER A 113 6.85 -3.51 -19.66
C SER A 113 7.57 -4.62 -18.88
N SER A 114 8.47 -4.25 -17.96
CA SER A 114 9.13 -5.17 -17.03
C SER A 114 8.45 -5.19 -15.67
N SER A 115 8.74 -6.21 -14.86
CA SER A 115 8.35 -6.24 -13.45
C SER A 115 9.05 -5.14 -12.65
N VAL A 116 8.32 -4.53 -11.72
CA VAL A 116 8.83 -3.45 -10.88
C VAL A 116 8.63 -3.80 -9.41
N SER A 117 9.64 -3.55 -8.58
CA SER A 117 9.53 -3.63 -7.12
C SER A 117 9.62 -2.24 -6.52
N LEU A 118 8.67 -1.92 -5.66
CA LEU A 118 8.62 -0.69 -4.87
C LEU A 118 8.88 -1.04 -3.40
N GLU A 119 9.67 -0.21 -2.75
CA GLU A 119 9.93 -0.31 -1.31
C GLU A 119 9.84 1.09 -0.69
N GLY A 120 8.90 1.28 0.24
CA GLY A 120 8.73 2.50 1.01
C GLY A 120 9.45 2.38 2.35
N ARG A 121 10.36 3.31 2.66
CA ARG A 121 11.19 3.31 3.88
C ARG A 121 11.21 4.66 4.58
N PHE A 122 11.33 4.64 5.89
CA PHE A 122 11.57 5.84 6.70
C PHE A 122 13.05 6.27 6.69
N LYS A 123 13.99 5.31 6.68
CA LYS A 123 15.44 5.57 6.57
C LYS A 123 16.02 4.92 5.31
N LEU A 124 17.02 5.58 4.71
CA LEU A 124 17.76 5.09 3.54
C LEU A 124 18.78 4.02 3.93
N GLU A 125 19.52 4.29 5.00
CA GLU A 125 20.56 3.40 5.49
C GLU A 125 19.92 2.20 6.20
N ASP A 126 20.39 1.00 5.87
CA ASP A 126 20.14 -0.16 6.69
C ASP A 126 20.81 0.06 8.05
N LEU A 127 20.11 -0.32 9.12
CA LEU A 127 20.67 -0.19 10.46
C LEU A 127 21.89 -1.10 10.58
N VAL A 128 23.04 -0.51 10.88
CA VAL A 128 24.20 -1.27 11.34
C VAL A 128 23.83 -1.84 12.70
N GLN A 129 23.53 -3.14 12.74
CA GLN A 129 23.22 -3.80 14.00
C GLN A 129 24.51 -3.97 14.80
N GLU A 130 24.60 -3.31 15.95
CA GLU A 130 25.68 -3.56 16.89
C GLU A 130 25.46 -4.92 17.57
N PRO A 131 26.42 -5.87 17.49
CA PRO A 131 26.32 -7.14 18.18
C PRO A 131 26.15 -6.91 19.70
N GLY A 132 25.15 -7.53 20.30
CA GLY A 132 24.93 -7.47 21.74
C GLY A 132 24.05 -6.33 22.25
N LYS A 133 23.45 -5.50 21.37
CA LYS A 133 22.49 -4.46 21.76
C LYS A 133 21.13 -4.63 21.09
N ILE A 134 20.07 -4.25 21.81
CA ILE A 134 18.73 -4.12 21.23
C ILE A 134 18.72 -2.93 20.26
N ASN A 135 18.37 -3.20 19.00
CA ASN A 135 18.17 -2.19 17.97
C ASN A 135 16.69 -1.82 17.82
N VAL A 136 16.44 -0.57 17.42
CA VAL A 136 15.11 -0.07 17.09
C VAL A 136 14.79 -0.43 15.65
N ASP A 137 13.61 -1.00 15.40
CA ASP A 137 13.20 -1.42 14.06
C ASP A 137 12.39 -0.34 13.34
N TYR A 138 12.59 -0.27 12.02
CA TYR A 138 11.79 0.54 11.12
C TYR A 138 11.14 -0.39 10.09
N VAL A 139 9.82 -0.46 10.09
CA VAL A 139 9.08 -1.35 9.20
C VAL A 139 8.94 -0.69 7.84
N ASN A 140 9.48 -1.35 6.82
CA ASN A 140 9.33 -0.96 5.42
C ASN A 140 8.08 -1.59 4.82
N THR A 141 7.57 -0.99 3.74
CA THR A 141 6.46 -1.53 2.95
C THR A 141 6.96 -1.90 1.56
N TYR A 142 6.43 -2.98 1.00
CA TYR A 142 6.84 -3.50 -0.30
C TYR A 142 5.63 -3.65 -1.22
N GLN A 143 5.82 -3.40 -2.51
CA GLN A 143 4.82 -3.66 -3.54
C GLN A 143 5.52 -4.19 -4.79
N TYR A 144 5.08 -5.34 -5.26
CA TYR A 144 5.52 -5.88 -6.54
C TYR A 144 4.47 -5.58 -7.60
N LEU A 145 4.91 -5.10 -8.76
CA LEU A 145 4.06 -4.70 -9.86
C LEU A 145 4.36 -5.52 -11.10
N GLN A 146 3.33 -6.14 -11.65
CA GLN A 146 3.37 -6.76 -12.97
C GLN A 146 2.89 -5.78 -14.05
N PRO A 147 3.51 -5.78 -15.23
CA PRO A 147 2.98 -5.04 -16.37
C PRO A 147 1.68 -5.70 -16.83
N PHE A 148 0.62 -4.91 -16.97
CA PHE A 148 -0.60 -5.36 -17.62
C PHE A 148 -0.32 -5.56 -19.10
N HIS A 149 -0.64 -6.75 -19.62
CA HIS A 149 -0.47 -7.03 -21.04
C HIS A 149 -1.49 -6.23 -21.85
N VAL A 150 -1.00 -5.25 -22.61
CA VAL A 150 -1.80 -4.46 -23.53
C VAL A 150 -1.32 -4.72 -24.96
N THR A 151 -2.24 -5.02 -25.85
CA THR A 151 -1.95 -5.18 -27.30
C THR A 151 -1.86 -3.83 -28.00
N THR A 152 -2.47 -2.80 -27.43
CA THR A 152 -2.51 -1.43 -27.94
C THR A 152 -1.99 -0.46 -26.89
N LYS A 153 -1.84 0.82 -27.22
CA LYS A 153 -1.50 1.86 -26.24
C LYS A 153 -2.75 2.59 -25.72
N SER A 154 -3.91 1.96 -25.91
CA SER A 154 -5.19 2.34 -25.37
C SER A 154 -5.48 1.50 -24.13
N PHE A 155 -6.09 2.09 -23.11
CA PHE A 155 -6.33 1.42 -21.85
C PHE A 155 -7.66 1.79 -21.23
N LEU A 156 -8.14 0.90 -20.36
CA LEU A 156 -9.26 1.10 -19.47
C LEU A 156 -8.85 0.63 -18.07
N LYS A 157 -9.17 1.41 -17.05
CA LYS A 157 -8.93 1.10 -15.65
C LYS A 157 -10.22 1.31 -14.85
N ILE A 158 -10.69 0.25 -14.21
CA ILE A 158 -11.77 0.29 -13.24
C ILE A 158 -11.15 0.67 -11.89
N HIS A 159 -11.69 1.68 -11.22
CA HIS A 159 -11.22 2.06 -9.89
C HIS A 159 -11.95 1.24 -8.83
N PRO A 160 -11.24 0.48 -7.98
CA PRO A 160 -11.87 -0.33 -6.97
C PRO A 160 -12.56 0.57 -5.93
N LEU A 161 -13.78 0.17 -5.54
CA LEU A 161 -14.48 0.84 -4.47
C LEU A 161 -13.86 0.45 -3.12
N PRO A 162 -13.66 1.41 -2.21
CA PRO A 162 -13.04 1.13 -0.93
C PRO A 162 -13.98 0.35 -0.01
N GLY A 163 -13.50 -0.77 0.54
CA GLY A 163 -14.19 -1.49 1.62
C GLY A 163 -15.27 -2.47 1.14
N THR A 164 -16.13 -2.89 2.07
CA THR A 164 -17.24 -3.81 1.77
C THR A 164 -18.43 -3.02 1.25
N LEU A 165 -19.01 -3.45 0.13
CA LEU A 165 -20.18 -2.79 -0.45
C LEU A 165 -21.43 -3.15 0.36
N PRO A 166 -22.21 -2.16 0.84
CA PRO A 166 -23.46 -2.41 1.56
C PRO A 166 -24.54 -2.97 0.62
N CYS A 167 -25.35 -3.89 1.12
CA CYS A 167 -26.47 -4.47 0.39
C CYS A 167 -27.60 -3.43 0.18
N GLY A 168 -28.30 -3.53 -0.95
CA GLY A 168 -29.49 -2.71 -1.23
C GLY A 168 -29.23 -1.26 -1.65
N LEU A 169 -27.96 -0.84 -1.73
CA LEU A 169 -27.57 0.50 -2.15
C LEU A 169 -26.92 0.49 -3.53
N GLN A 170 -27.27 1.47 -4.37
CA GLN A 170 -26.64 1.68 -5.66
C GLN A 170 -25.25 2.30 -5.47
N GLN A 171 -24.25 1.74 -6.15
CA GLN A 171 -22.86 2.19 -6.06
C GLN A 171 -22.37 2.70 -7.42
N ASN A 172 -21.67 3.83 -7.40
CA ASN A 172 -21.07 4.41 -8.59
C ASN A 172 -19.65 3.88 -8.78
N VAL A 173 -19.44 3.09 -9.82
CA VAL A 173 -18.11 2.59 -10.20
C VAL A 173 -17.45 3.58 -11.15
N GLN A 174 -16.26 4.05 -10.81
CA GLN A 174 -15.50 4.96 -11.67
C GLN A 174 -14.61 4.17 -12.61
N VAL A 175 -14.60 4.58 -13.89
CA VAL A 175 -13.74 4.01 -14.92
C VAL A 175 -12.96 5.15 -15.56
N THR A 176 -11.67 4.96 -15.76
CA THR A 176 -10.81 5.87 -16.52
C THR A 176 -10.28 5.14 -17.74
N PHE A 177 -10.38 5.79 -18.89
CA PHE A 177 -9.87 5.24 -20.13
C PHE A 177 -9.04 6.30 -20.88
N ALA A 178 -8.12 5.82 -21.71
CA ALA A 178 -7.51 6.65 -22.76
C ALA A 178 -7.38 5.81 -24.02
N LEU A 179 -7.81 6.39 -25.13
CA LEU A 179 -7.87 5.71 -26.42
C LEU A 179 -7.02 6.48 -27.41
N ARG A 180 -6.15 5.78 -28.12
CA ARG A 180 -5.40 6.38 -29.23
C ARG A 180 -6.18 6.14 -30.50
N ARG A 181 -6.34 7.19 -31.31
CA ARG A 181 -6.97 7.10 -32.62
C ARG A 181 -6.33 6.04 -33.53
N LYS A 182 -5.00 5.83 -33.41
CA LYS A 182 -4.26 4.80 -34.16
C LYS A 182 -4.66 3.36 -33.79
N ASP A 183 -5.23 3.18 -32.60
CA ASP A 183 -5.67 1.87 -32.11
C ASP A 183 -7.15 1.63 -32.45
N LEU A 184 -7.84 2.64 -32.99
CA LEU A 184 -9.21 2.55 -33.46
C LEU A 184 -9.21 2.23 -34.96
N GLY A 185 -10.24 1.54 -35.44
CA GLY A 185 -10.43 1.30 -36.87
C GLY A 185 -10.53 2.61 -37.65
N GLU A 186 -10.09 2.59 -38.92
CA GLU A 186 -10.21 3.77 -39.79
C GLU A 186 -11.66 4.24 -39.86
N GLY A 187 -11.89 5.54 -39.61
CA GLY A 187 -13.22 6.13 -39.61
C GLY A 187 -14.07 5.88 -38.36
N ALA A 188 -13.53 5.25 -37.30
CA ALA A 188 -14.25 5.06 -36.05
C ALA A 188 -14.68 6.40 -35.42
N SER A 189 -16.00 6.61 -35.34
CA SER A 189 -16.64 7.80 -34.77
C SER A 189 -17.36 7.53 -33.44
N ARG A 190 -17.55 6.26 -33.10
CA ARG A 190 -18.32 5.77 -31.94
C ARG A 190 -17.57 4.67 -31.21
N MET A 191 -17.85 4.53 -29.93
CA MET A 191 -17.31 3.44 -29.11
C MET A 191 -18.38 2.92 -28.16
N ASP A 192 -18.54 1.61 -28.19
CA ASP A 192 -19.42 0.87 -27.30
C ASP A 192 -18.64 0.33 -26.11
N PHE A 193 -19.28 0.38 -24.94
CA PHE A 193 -18.75 -0.13 -23.68
C PHE A 193 -19.67 -1.23 -23.19
N ALA A 194 -19.10 -2.42 -22.99
CA ALA A 194 -19.78 -3.52 -22.31
C ALA A 194 -19.19 -3.71 -20.91
N TYR A 195 -20.04 -4.03 -19.94
CA TYR A 195 -19.62 -4.42 -18.59
C TYR A 195 -20.27 -5.73 -18.18
N TYR A 196 -19.56 -6.47 -17.33
CA TYR A 196 -20.02 -7.71 -16.72
C TYR A 196 -19.74 -7.66 -15.22
N VAL A 197 -20.71 -8.09 -14.43
CA VAL A 197 -20.55 -8.29 -12.98
C VAL A 197 -20.57 -9.78 -12.72
N SER A 198 -19.54 -10.28 -12.05
CA SER A 198 -19.41 -11.68 -11.71
C SER A 198 -19.43 -11.92 -10.20
N HIS A 199 -19.99 -13.06 -9.80
CA HIS A 199 -19.98 -13.53 -8.42
C HIS A 199 -19.85 -15.06 -8.42
N SER A 200 -18.96 -15.58 -7.57
CA SER A 200 -18.75 -17.03 -7.39
C SER A 200 -18.53 -17.80 -8.70
N GLY A 201 -17.81 -17.21 -9.65
CA GLY A 201 -17.47 -17.81 -10.94
C GLY A 201 -18.53 -17.68 -12.04
N GLY A 202 -19.70 -17.11 -11.75
CA GLY A 202 -20.75 -16.83 -12.75
C GLY A 202 -20.93 -15.34 -13.05
N ILE A 203 -21.48 -15.01 -14.22
CA ILE A 203 -21.91 -13.65 -14.57
C ILE A 203 -23.33 -13.46 -14.03
N ILE A 204 -23.52 -12.45 -13.18
CA ILE A 204 -24.81 -12.13 -12.54
C ILE A 204 -25.49 -10.91 -13.18
N MET A 205 -24.74 -10.07 -13.89
CA MET A 205 -25.26 -8.89 -14.58
C MET A 205 -24.35 -8.54 -15.75
N TYR A 206 -24.93 -8.00 -16.82
CA TYR A 206 -24.20 -7.40 -17.92
C TYR A 206 -24.97 -6.20 -18.44
N GLY A 207 -24.28 -5.31 -19.16
CA GLY A 207 -24.91 -4.20 -19.84
C GLY A 207 -24.00 -3.58 -20.88
N GLU A 208 -24.59 -2.75 -21.72
CA GLU A 208 -23.92 -2.05 -22.81
C GLU A 208 -24.30 -0.57 -22.78
N GLY A 209 -23.38 0.30 -23.18
CA GLY A 209 -23.61 1.72 -23.32
C GLY A 209 -22.73 2.31 -24.41
N GLU A 210 -23.24 3.36 -25.05
CA GLU A 210 -22.52 4.06 -26.12
C GLU A 210 -21.90 5.35 -25.58
N SER A 211 -20.67 5.66 -26.00
CA SER A 211 -20.11 6.99 -25.81
C SER A 211 -19.51 7.53 -27.10
N SER A 212 -19.71 8.83 -27.33
CA SER A 212 -19.05 9.57 -28.41
C SER A 212 -17.87 10.35 -27.80
N PRO A 213 -16.60 9.94 -28.02
CA PRO A 213 -15.47 10.71 -27.52
C PRO A 213 -15.40 12.06 -28.24
N HIS A 214 -15.46 13.16 -27.48
CA HIS A 214 -15.15 14.49 -28.01
C HIS A 214 -13.64 14.60 -28.26
N TRP A 215 -13.23 14.44 -29.51
CA TRP A 215 -11.85 14.65 -29.95
C TRP A 215 -11.53 16.16 -29.97
N GLY A 216 -11.19 16.74 -28.82
CA GLY A 216 -10.60 18.08 -28.76
C GLY A 216 -9.29 18.10 -29.54
N GLY A 217 -9.18 19.00 -30.53
CA GLY A 217 -8.03 19.12 -31.41
C GLY A 217 -6.74 19.30 -30.62
N LEU A 218 -5.83 18.34 -30.73
CA LEU A 218 -4.43 18.50 -30.36
C LEU A 218 -3.64 18.74 -31.66
N PRO A 219 -2.74 19.73 -31.68
CA PRO A 219 -2.04 20.13 -32.88
C PRO A 219 -1.09 19.02 -33.35
N SER A 220 -0.93 18.99 -34.67
CA SER A 220 -0.05 18.13 -35.47
C SER A 220 1.40 18.13 -35.00
#